data_AF-A0A1R0ZZ76-F1
#
_entry.id   AF-A0A1R0ZZ76-F1
#
_cell.length_a   1.000
_cell.length_b   1.000
_cell.length_c   1.000
_cell.angle_alpha   90.00
_cell.angle_beta   90.00
_cell.angle_gamma   90.00
#
_symmetry.space_group_name_H-M   'P 1'
#
loop_
_entity.id
_entity.type
_entity.pdbx_description
1 polymer ?
#
loop_
_entity_poly.entity_id
_entity_poly.type
_entity_poly.pdbx_seq_one_letter_code
_entity_poly.pdbx_strand_id
1 'polypeptide(L)'
;MKYKIYGIIFILIILLIGCESKISNNNSSTVSQDPEYTYSEILTLISNEDWLKASEELNTLEPDYKGVKILKSIVYSNIALQEVSGNEFSDYAAVLVEMKKIPNKYNDIHSDLVNQYKKNLFDRISALELNSISNFIHEKKYDNALTAIQNSIFIYMDSSYIGLNKYSYAMKMKEKDVSVYYDFLYKIPKDYDGILNKEINLNKSEVESKLVDLIKKKKYEDVLKILGKYTQRDAADITFYAVRTIVKIRQDVAYSYRALAEIPDNYKGIMYEEIISYKEKYRGDLKAYSAELSYRERLRNQPAKPSPQIGMSPEEVNSSSWGSPEDKNRTTTKYGVSEQWVYGDGRYVYFNDGEVTTIQE
;
A
#
# COMPACT_ATOMS: atom_id res chain seq x y z
N MET A 1 43.75 -14.29 -23.09
CA MET A 1 43.37 -14.14 -24.51
C MET A 1 42.39 -12.98 -24.61
N LYS A 2 42.87 -11.86 -25.19
CA LYS A 2 42.17 -10.70 -25.79
C LYS A 2 40.91 -10.11 -25.12
N TYR A 3 41.12 -8.87 -24.65
CA TYR A 3 40.16 -7.81 -24.33
C TYR A 3 39.12 -7.54 -25.44
N LYS A 4 37.91 -7.10 -25.05
CA LYS A 4 37.04 -6.24 -25.88
C LYS A 4 36.62 -5.01 -25.06
N ILE A 5 37.29 -3.92 -25.36
CA ILE A 5 36.95 -2.55 -24.96
C ILE A 5 35.89 -2.06 -25.95
N TYR A 6 34.70 -1.69 -25.47
CA TYR A 6 33.73 -0.93 -26.27
C TYR A 6 34.04 0.55 -26.07
N GLY A 7 34.61 1.16 -27.11
CA GLY A 7 34.81 2.61 -27.18
C GLY A 7 33.46 3.30 -27.43
N ILE A 8 33.09 4.18 -26.50
CA ILE A 8 32.00 5.14 -26.70
C ILE A 8 32.57 6.33 -27.47
N ILE A 9 32.04 6.55 -28.66
CA ILE A 9 32.39 7.65 -29.56
C ILE A 9 31.77 8.93 -29.00
N PHE A 10 32.63 9.87 -28.59
CA PHE A 10 32.27 11.23 -28.19
C PHE A 10 32.19 12.08 -29.47
N ILE A 11 30.99 12.54 -29.85
CA ILE A 11 30.82 13.50 -30.95
C ILE A 11 30.98 14.90 -30.37
N LEU A 12 32.17 15.48 -30.57
CA LEU A 12 32.49 16.87 -30.30
C LEU A 12 32.05 17.70 -31.53
N ILE A 13 31.03 18.56 -31.39
CA ILE A 13 30.71 19.57 -32.40
C ILE A 13 31.40 20.88 -31.98
N ILE A 14 32.52 21.17 -32.64
CA ILE A 14 33.22 22.46 -32.56
C ILE A 14 32.54 23.39 -33.57
N LEU A 15 31.89 24.46 -33.10
CA LEU A 15 31.62 25.64 -33.91
C LEU A 15 32.63 26.72 -33.56
N LEU A 16 33.65 26.83 -34.40
CA LEU A 16 34.54 27.98 -34.50
C LEU A 16 33.76 29.13 -35.15
N ILE A 17 33.52 30.20 -34.39
CA ILE A 17 33.41 31.54 -34.96
C ILE A 17 34.37 32.41 -34.17
N GLY A 18 35.53 32.65 -34.79
CA GLY A 18 36.45 33.70 -34.36
C GLY A 18 35.93 35.05 -34.81
N CYS A 19 35.96 36.02 -33.91
CA CYS A 19 36.14 37.42 -34.26
C CYS A 19 36.87 38.10 -33.10
N GLU A 20 38.19 38.27 -33.25
CA GLU A 20 38.96 39.19 -32.41
C GLU A 20 38.68 40.62 -32.85
N SER A 21 38.26 41.48 -31.93
CA SER A 21 38.68 42.87 -31.95
C SER A 21 38.63 43.53 -30.56
N LYS A 22 39.83 43.87 -30.10
CA LYS A 22 40.22 45.04 -29.28
C LYS A 22 39.48 45.34 -27.97
N ILE A 23 40.30 45.26 -26.92
CA ILE A 23 40.16 45.86 -25.59
C ILE A 23 39.79 47.36 -25.67
N SER A 24 38.73 47.74 -24.96
CA SER A 24 38.60 49.04 -24.29
C SER A 24 37.88 48.89 -22.96
N ASN A 25 38.50 49.41 -21.90
CA ASN A 25 38.02 49.39 -20.52
C ASN A 25 36.70 50.15 -20.29
N ASN A 26 36.03 49.71 -19.22
CA ASN A 26 35.01 50.39 -18.42
C ASN A 26 33.64 50.61 -19.06
N ASN A 27 32.69 49.74 -18.68
CA ASN A 27 31.47 50.19 -18.02
C ASN A 27 30.83 49.04 -17.23
N SER A 28 30.67 49.29 -15.93
CA SER A 28 29.71 48.62 -15.07
C SER A 28 28.32 48.85 -15.67
N SER A 29 27.84 47.88 -16.43
CA SER A 29 26.47 47.80 -16.89
C SER A 29 25.98 46.43 -16.43
N THR A 30 25.15 46.41 -15.39
CA THR A 30 24.31 45.27 -15.08
C THR A 30 23.35 45.08 -16.25
N VAL A 31 23.83 44.39 -17.28
CA VAL A 31 22.97 43.81 -18.31
C VAL A 31 22.11 42.82 -17.54
N SER A 32 20.82 43.13 -17.43
CA SER A 32 19.80 42.18 -17.03
C SER A 32 19.90 41.00 -17.98
N GLN A 33 20.64 39.95 -17.62
CA GLN A 33 20.67 38.71 -18.39
C GLN A 33 19.23 38.18 -18.46
N ASP A 34 18.88 37.66 -19.63
CA ASP A 34 17.58 37.04 -19.85
C ASP A 34 17.40 35.86 -18.87
N PRO A 35 16.39 35.89 -17.97
CA PRO A 35 16.17 34.82 -17.01
C PRO A 35 16.06 33.43 -17.64
N GLU A 36 15.58 33.34 -18.88
CA GLU A 36 15.48 32.07 -19.61
C GLU A 36 16.86 31.51 -19.99
N TYR A 37 17.76 32.39 -20.44
CA TYR A 37 19.13 32.04 -20.79
C TYR A 37 19.90 31.58 -19.55
N THR A 38 19.84 32.38 -18.47
CA THR A 38 20.46 32.04 -17.18
C THR A 38 19.94 30.70 -16.65
N TYR A 39 18.63 30.44 -16.78
CA TYR A 39 18.04 29.16 -16.37
C TYR A 39 18.55 27.96 -17.19
N SER A 40 18.70 28.11 -18.50
CA SER A 40 19.28 27.06 -19.35
C SER A 40 20.75 26.78 -19.01
N GLU A 41 21.52 27.82 -18.69
CA GLU A 41 22.91 27.67 -18.24
C GLU A 41 22.98 26.92 -16.91
N ILE A 42 22.10 27.22 -15.95
CA ILE A 42 22.00 26.51 -14.66
C ILE A 42 21.78 25.01 -14.88
N LEU A 43 20.87 24.62 -15.77
CA LEU A 43 20.64 23.19 -16.06
C LEU A 43 21.87 22.51 -16.65
N THR A 44 22.64 23.24 -17.47
CA THR A 44 23.91 22.75 -18.02
C THR A 44 24.96 22.58 -16.93
N LEU A 45 25.08 23.54 -16.01
CA LEU A 45 26.00 23.46 -14.87
C LEU A 45 25.64 22.30 -13.95
N ILE A 46 24.36 22.09 -13.66
CA ILE A 46 23.85 20.94 -12.90
C ILE A 46 24.20 19.62 -13.59
N SER A 47 23.98 19.53 -14.90
CA SER A 47 24.33 18.32 -15.68
C SER A 47 25.83 18.03 -15.70
N ASN A 48 26.66 19.05 -15.54
CA ASN A 48 28.12 18.94 -15.48
C ASN A 48 28.65 18.85 -14.03
N GLU A 49 27.76 18.77 -13.04
CA GLU A 49 28.10 18.74 -11.61
C GLU A 49 28.92 19.96 -11.11
N ASP A 50 28.83 21.11 -11.79
CA ASP A 50 29.45 22.37 -11.35
C ASP A 50 28.53 23.09 -10.34
N TRP A 51 28.41 22.49 -9.15
CA TRP A 51 27.43 22.89 -8.15
C TRP A 51 27.66 24.30 -7.60
N LEU A 52 28.92 24.71 -7.44
CA LEU A 52 29.26 26.03 -6.91
C LEU A 52 28.79 27.13 -7.86
N LYS A 53 29.15 27.05 -9.16
CA LYS A 53 28.66 28.03 -10.14
C LYS A 53 27.16 27.95 -10.32
N ALA A 54 26.57 26.75 -10.35
CA ALA A 54 25.12 26.60 -10.42
C ALA A 54 24.42 27.33 -9.25
N SER A 55 25.02 27.30 -8.05
CA SER A 55 24.47 27.99 -6.87
C SER A 55 24.56 29.51 -6.99
N GLU A 56 25.65 30.04 -7.54
CA GLU A 56 25.84 31.47 -7.80
C GLU A 56 24.77 31.98 -8.76
N GLU A 57 24.61 31.30 -9.90
CA GLU A 57 23.62 31.67 -10.92
C GLU A 57 22.17 31.53 -10.42
N LEU A 58 21.85 30.47 -9.66
CA LEU A 58 20.53 30.28 -9.05
C LEU A 58 20.13 31.43 -8.10
N ASN A 59 21.09 32.12 -7.50
CA ASN A 59 20.82 33.23 -6.59
C ASN A 59 20.46 34.53 -7.32
N THR A 60 20.65 34.59 -8.64
CA THR A 60 20.23 35.73 -9.47
C THR A 60 18.75 35.64 -9.90
N LEU A 61 18.14 34.46 -9.81
CA LEU A 61 16.76 34.20 -10.22
C LEU A 61 15.75 34.32 -9.07
N GLU A 62 14.55 34.79 -9.41
CA GLU A 62 13.41 34.85 -8.50
C GLU A 62 13.02 33.46 -7.97
N PRO A 63 12.72 33.29 -6.67
CA PRO A 63 12.45 31.97 -6.08
C PRO A 63 11.30 31.19 -6.73
N ASP A 64 10.28 31.89 -7.23
CA ASP A 64 9.10 31.28 -7.85
C ASP A 64 9.29 31.02 -9.36
N TYR A 65 10.43 31.41 -9.93
CA TYR A 65 10.73 31.17 -11.33
C TYR A 65 11.03 29.67 -11.56
N LYS A 66 10.20 29.01 -12.37
CA LYS A 66 10.42 27.65 -12.92
C LYS A 66 11.06 26.64 -11.94
N GLY A 67 10.52 26.48 -10.73
CA GLY A 67 11.03 25.48 -9.79
C GLY A 67 12.44 25.76 -9.23
N VAL A 68 12.94 27.01 -9.30
CA VAL A 68 14.24 27.43 -8.75
C VAL A 68 14.43 27.00 -7.30
N LYS A 69 13.39 27.04 -6.46
CA LYS A 69 13.45 26.51 -5.07
C LYS A 69 13.91 25.05 -5.01
N ILE A 70 13.43 24.22 -5.92
CA ILE A 70 13.75 22.79 -5.96
C ILE A 70 15.17 22.56 -6.48
N LEU A 71 15.58 23.31 -7.52
CA LEU A 71 16.97 23.27 -8.01
C LEU A 71 17.95 23.74 -6.94
N LYS A 72 17.62 24.80 -6.18
CA LYS A 72 18.42 25.23 -5.02
C LYS A 72 18.59 24.11 -4.01
N SER A 73 17.53 23.39 -3.66
CA SER A 73 17.64 22.24 -2.75
C SER A 73 18.55 21.14 -3.28
N ILE A 74 18.49 20.81 -4.58
CA ILE A 74 19.40 19.82 -5.19
C ILE A 74 20.84 20.33 -5.15
N VAL A 75 21.08 21.57 -5.59
CA VAL A 75 22.44 22.13 -5.70
C VAL A 75 23.09 22.26 -4.32
N TYR A 76 22.40 22.84 -3.34
CA TYR A 76 22.93 22.99 -1.99
C TYR A 76 23.12 21.64 -1.29
N SER A 77 22.24 20.67 -1.54
CA SER A 77 22.41 19.29 -1.08
C SER A 77 23.69 18.67 -1.64
N ASN A 78 24.01 18.90 -2.92
CA ASN A 78 25.25 18.39 -3.54
C ASN A 78 26.50 19.10 -3.04
N ILE A 79 26.46 20.41 -2.81
CA ILE A 79 27.57 21.14 -2.18
C ILE A 79 27.85 20.55 -0.78
N ALA A 80 26.81 20.41 0.05
CA ALA A 80 26.94 19.79 1.37
C ALA A 80 27.47 18.34 1.27
N LEU A 81 27.08 17.60 0.23
CA LEU A 81 27.52 16.23 0.01
C LEU A 81 29.02 16.12 -0.31
N GLN A 82 29.62 17.16 -0.90
CA GLN A 82 31.07 17.24 -1.15
C GLN A 82 31.88 17.47 0.15
N GLU A 83 31.24 18.04 1.17
CA GLU A 83 31.86 18.31 2.48
C GLU A 83 31.78 17.12 3.44
N VAL A 84 30.98 16.09 3.12
CA VAL A 84 30.85 14.88 3.95
C VAL A 84 32.16 14.10 3.95
N SER A 85 32.86 14.13 5.08
CA SER A 85 34.13 13.41 5.29
C SER A 85 34.00 12.14 6.13
N GLY A 86 32.85 11.92 6.78
CA GLY A 86 32.63 10.77 7.67
C GLY A 86 31.81 9.65 7.03
N ASN A 87 31.58 8.60 7.81
CA ASN A 87 30.86 7.38 7.38
C ASN A 87 29.65 7.07 8.28
N GLU A 88 29.20 8.03 9.07
CA GLU A 88 27.99 7.93 9.88
C GLU A 88 26.81 8.64 9.21
N PHE A 89 25.59 8.23 9.54
CA PHE A 89 24.40 8.90 9.01
C PHE A 89 24.29 10.37 9.44
N SER A 90 24.79 10.69 10.65
CA SER A 90 24.87 12.05 11.21
C SER A 90 25.66 13.01 10.32
N ASP A 91 26.68 12.51 9.61
CA ASP A 91 27.53 13.35 8.75
C ASP A 91 26.75 13.95 7.56
N TYR A 92 25.62 13.34 7.20
CA TYR A 92 24.75 13.80 6.11
C TYR A 92 23.67 14.80 6.57
N ALA A 93 23.75 15.31 7.81
CA ALA A 93 22.72 16.20 8.36
C ALA A 93 22.45 17.44 7.46
N ALA A 94 23.50 18.09 6.95
CA ALA A 94 23.36 19.25 6.06
C ALA A 94 22.68 18.89 4.73
N VAL A 95 23.06 17.76 4.14
CA VAL A 95 22.45 17.20 2.91
C VAL A 95 20.94 16.97 3.13
N LEU A 96 20.57 16.36 4.25
CA LEU A 96 19.19 16.03 4.58
C LEU A 96 18.34 17.27 4.88
N VAL A 97 18.92 18.34 5.45
CA VAL A 97 18.22 19.61 5.68
C VAL A 97 17.75 20.21 4.36
N GLU A 98 18.60 20.19 3.33
CA GLU A 98 18.22 20.67 2.00
C GLU A 98 17.21 19.75 1.33
N MET A 99 17.41 18.44 1.43
CA MET A 99 16.52 17.46 0.78
C MET A 99 15.11 17.41 1.36
N LYS A 100 14.94 17.70 2.65
CA LYS A 100 13.61 17.79 3.29
C LYS A 100 12.74 18.92 2.73
N LYS A 101 13.33 19.89 2.05
CA LYS A 101 12.59 20.97 1.37
C LYS A 101 11.87 20.45 0.11
N ILE A 102 12.27 19.29 -0.41
CA ILE A 102 11.65 18.64 -1.56
C ILE A 102 10.61 17.61 -1.06
N PRO A 103 9.34 17.70 -1.48
CA PRO A 103 8.32 16.71 -1.11
C PRO A 103 8.74 15.28 -1.48
N ASN A 104 8.45 14.28 -0.63
CA ASN A 104 8.86 12.88 -0.87
C ASN A 104 8.40 12.37 -2.25
N LYS A 105 7.16 12.66 -2.65
CA LYS A 105 6.64 12.47 -4.01
C LYS A 105 6.68 13.80 -4.74
N TYR A 106 7.49 13.90 -5.80
CA TYR A 106 7.65 15.13 -6.57
C TYR A 106 7.48 14.84 -8.06
N ASN A 107 6.42 15.41 -8.66
CA ASN A 107 5.96 15.12 -10.02
C ASN A 107 5.82 16.41 -10.86
N ASP A 108 6.56 17.45 -10.51
CA ASP A 108 6.47 18.77 -11.15
C ASP A 108 7.71 19.02 -12.05
N ILE A 109 8.00 20.28 -12.37
CA ILE A 109 9.16 20.72 -13.17
C ILE A 109 10.45 20.05 -12.66
N HIS A 110 11.21 19.44 -13.57
CA HIS A 110 12.43 18.66 -13.26
C HIS A 110 12.23 17.42 -12.40
N SER A 111 11.04 16.84 -12.40
CA SER A 111 10.76 15.59 -11.68
C SER A 111 11.75 14.48 -11.99
N ASP A 112 12.17 14.30 -13.24
CA ASP A 112 13.16 13.28 -13.61
C ASP A 112 14.52 13.50 -12.90
N LEU A 113 15.03 14.74 -12.94
CA LEU A 113 16.26 15.12 -12.24
C LEU A 113 16.15 14.91 -10.72
N VAL A 114 15.04 15.36 -10.13
CA VAL A 114 14.77 15.23 -8.69
C VAL A 114 14.71 13.76 -8.28
N ASN A 115 14.00 12.94 -9.04
CA ASN A 115 13.81 11.52 -8.75
C ASN A 115 15.12 10.74 -8.94
N GLN A 116 15.91 11.07 -9.96
CA GLN A 116 17.25 10.51 -10.15
C GLN A 116 18.17 10.90 -8.99
N TYR A 117 18.17 12.16 -8.57
CA TYR A 117 19.00 12.61 -7.46
C TYR A 117 18.62 11.92 -6.14
N LYS A 118 17.32 11.83 -5.82
CA LYS A 118 16.84 11.10 -4.64
C LYS A 118 17.25 9.64 -4.66
N LYS A 119 17.19 8.99 -5.82
CA LYS A 119 17.65 7.62 -5.99
C LYS A 119 19.14 7.48 -5.73
N ASN A 120 19.97 8.33 -6.33
CA ASN A 120 21.42 8.32 -6.10
C ASN A 120 21.77 8.54 -4.61
N LEU A 121 21.06 9.47 -3.96
CA LEU A 121 21.25 9.72 -2.54
C LEU A 121 20.81 8.51 -1.69
N PHE A 122 19.65 7.92 -2.01
CA PHE A 122 19.16 6.69 -1.38
C PHE A 122 20.20 5.56 -1.48
N ASP A 123 20.73 5.31 -2.67
CA ASP A 123 21.75 4.27 -2.91
C ASP A 123 23.02 4.51 -2.09
N ARG A 124 23.34 5.78 -1.80
CA ARG A 124 24.52 6.17 -1.03
C ARG A 124 24.33 6.07 0.49
N ILE A 125 23.17 6.44 1.03
CA ILE A 125 23.03 6.69 2.48
C ILE A 125 21.93 5.87 3.18
N SER A 126 21.03 5.21 2.45
CA SER A 126 19.91 4.47 3.06
C SER A 126 20.40 3.38 4.01
N ALA A 127 21.46 2.66 3.66
CA ALA A 127 22.06 1.66 4.53
C ALA A 127 22.59 2.25 5.85
N LEU A 128 23.17 3.45 5.82
CA LEU A 128 23.65 4.14 7.03
C LEU A 128 22.47 4.56 7.91
N GLU A 129 21.40 5.09 7.31
CA GLU A 129 20.18 5.45 8.04
C GLU A 129 19.53 4.22 8.70
N LEU A 130 19.32 3.15 7.93
CA LEU A 130 18.73 1.90 8.41
C LEU A 130 19.57 1.27 9.53
N ASN A 131 20.90 1.31 9.42
CA ASN A 131 21.80 0.87 10.50
C ASN A 131 21.66 1.75 11.74
N SER A 132 21.58 3.07 11.60
CA SER A 132 21.36 3.99 12.72
C SER A 132 20.02 3.71 13.43
N ILE A 133 18.95 3.49 12.66
CA ILE A 133 17.63 3.10 13.19
C ILE A 133 17.72 1.75 13.92
N SER A 134 18.40 0.77 13.32
CA SER A 134 18.63 -0.54 13.94
C SER A 134 19.37 -0.42 15.27
N ASN A 135 20.39 0.44 15.35
CA ASN A 135 21.13 0.70 16.58
C ASN A 135 20.22 1.28 17.67
N PHE A 136 19.32 2.23 17.33
CA PHE A 136 18.33 2.71 18.29
C PHE A 136 17.42 1.59 18.82
N ILE A 137 17.03 0.64 17.97
CA ILE A 137 16.23 -0.52 18.39
C ILE A 137 17.02 -1.41 19.34
N HIS A 138 18.28 -1.74 19.03
CA HIS A 138 19.16 -2.54 19.90
C HIS A 138 19.43 -1.89 21.24
N GLU A 139 19.56 -0.56 21.26
CA GLU A 139 19.70 0.24 22.48
C GLU A 139 18.38 0.47 23.23
N LYS A 140 17.27 -0.12 22.75
CA LYS A 140 15.91 0.06 23.29
C LYS A 140 15.42 1.52 23.27
N LYS A 141 16.01 2.37 22.43
CA LYS A 141 15.61 3.76 22.17
C LYS A 141 14.53 3.82 21.08
N TYR A 142 13.40 3.16 21.32
CA TYR A 142 12.37 2.97 20.30
C TYR A 142 11.73 4.29 19.82
N ASP A 143 11.62 5.30 20.68
CA ASP A 143 11.10 6.61 20.30
C ASP A 143 12.04 7.34 19.34
N ASN A 144 13.36 7.20 19.52
CA ASN A 144 14.36 7.69 18.58
C ASN A 144 14.27 6.96 17.24
N ALA A 145 14.13 5.62 17.24
CA ALA A 145 13.96 4.84 16.03
C ALA A 145 12.70 5.27 15.25
N LEU A 146 11.55 5.40 15.93
CA LEU A 146 10.29 5.84 15.32
C LEU A 146 10.40 7.26 14.75
N THR A 147 11.02 8.18 15.49
CA THR A 147 11.24 9.57 15.05
C THR A 147 12.16 9.63 13.83
N ALA A 148 13.24 8.85 13.83
CA ALA A 148 14.16 8.77 12.70
C ALA A 148 13.43 8.27 11.43
N ILE A 149 12.63 7.21 11.55
CA ILE A 149 11.85 6.68 10.42
C ILE A 149 10.83 7.71 9.91
N GLN A 150 10.07 8.35 10.81
CA GLN A 150 9.07 9.37 10.43
C GLN A 150 9.68 10.57 9.70
N ASN A 151 10.93 10.91 10.05
CA ASN A 151 11.66 12.02 9.46
C ASN A 151 12.49 11.63 8.22
N SER A 152 12.50 10.34 7.83
CA SER A 152 13.25 9.87 6.68
C SER A 152 12.61 10.35 5.38
N ILE A 153 13.45 10.86 4.48
CA ILE A 153 13.06 11.21 3.11
C ILE A 153 12.90 9.97 2.21
N PHE A 154 13.30 8.79 2.70
CA PHE A 154 13.31 7.52 1.96
C PHE A 154 12.21 6.54 2.37
N ILE A 155 11.30 6.94 3.26
CA ILE A 155 10.28 6.07 3.87
C ILE A 155 9.42 5.29 2.84
N TYR A 156 9.27 5.81 1.62
CA TYR A 156 8.48 5.19 0.54
C TYR A 156 9.34 4.48 -0.52
N MET A 157 10.66 4.50 -0.38
CA MET A 157 11.60 3.92 -1.36
C MET A 157 11.99 2.48 -1.02
N ASP A 158 11.89 2.09 0.25
CA ASP A 158 12.29 0.76 0.72
C ASP A 158 11.34 0.24 1.80
N SER A 159 10.92 -1.03 1.68
CA SER A 159 10.04 -1.69 2.65
C SER A 159 10.67 -1.87 4.04
N SER A 160 12.00 -1.79 4.16
CA SER A 160 12.76 -1.81 5.41
C SER A 160 12.28 -0.74 6.38
N TYR A 161 11.96 0.47 5.91
CA TYR A 161 11.43 1.52 6.78
C TYR A 161 10.08 1.15 7.38
N ILE A 162 9.20 0.54 6.60
CA ILE A 162 7.89 0.07 7.06
C ILE A 162 8.06 -1.08 8.05
N GLY A 163 8.94 -2.03 7.74
CA GLY A 163 9.26 -3.16 8.63
C GLY A 163 9.82 -2.71 9.97
N LEU A 164 10.83 -1.82 9.94
CA LEU A 164 11.42 -1.24 11.13
C LEU A 164 10.45 -0.36 11.92
N ASN A 165 9.54 0.35 11.27
CA ASN A 165 8.52 1.14 11.97
C ASN A 165 7.63 0.24 12.82
N LYS A 166 7.10 -0.81 12.20
CA LYS A 166 6.27 -1.81 12.87
C LYS A 166 7.06 -2.53 13.96
N TYR A 167 8.30 -2.92 13.67
CA TYR A 167 9.14 -3.62 14.64
C TYR A 167 9.51 -2.75 15.84
N SER A 168 9.89 -1.48 15.61
CA SER A 168 10.19 -0.51 16.67
C SER A 168 8.99 -0.33 17.60
N TYR A 169 7.80 -0.18 17.02
CA TYR A 169 6.57 -0.05 17.80
C TYR A 169 6.23 -1.34 18.56
N ALA A 170 6.39 -2.51 17.93
CA ALA A 170 6.22 -3.79 18.60
C ALA A 170 7.14 -3.87 19.83
N MET A 171 8.44 -3.67 19.64
CA MET A 171 9.43 -3.78 20.72
C MET A 171 9.20 -2.77 21.85
N LYS A 172 8.73 -1.55 21.53
CA LYS A 172 8.27 -0.56 22.52
C LYS A 172 7.13 -1.06 23.40
N MET A 173 6.25 -1.89 22.84
CA MET A 173 5.05 -2.40 23.52
C MET A 173 5.26 -3.77 24.17
N LYS A 174 6.37 -4.47 23.91
CA LYS A 174 6.66 -5.84 24.38
C LYS A 174 6.39 -6.06 25.87
N GLU A 175 6.75 -5.11 26.72
CA GLU A 175 6.57 -5.17 28.18
C GLU A 175 5.33 -4.39 28.68
N LYS A 176 4.73 -3.55 27.83
CA LYS A 176 3.63 -2.63 28.21
C LYS A 176 2.25 -3.19 27.87
N ASP A 177 2.13 -3.69 26.65
CA ASP A 177 0.91 -4.31 26.14
C ASP A 177 1.31 -5.42 25.17
N VAL A 178 1.22 -6.65 25.68
CA VAL A 178 1.63 -7.83 24.93
C VAL A 178 0.77 -8.02 23.68
N SER A 179 -0.52 -7.68 23.73
CA SER A 179 -1.42 -7.78 22.58
C SER A 179 -0.98 -6.85 21.46
N VAL A 180 -0.58 -5.62 21.80
CA VAL A 180 -0.10 -4.63 20.82
C VAL A 180 1.26 -5.03 20.26
N TYR A 181 2.16 -5.58 21.09
CA TYR A 181 3.42 -6.16 20.62
C TYR A 181 3.20 -7.18 19.51
N TYR A 182 2.30 -8.14 19.74
CA TYR A 182 1.99 -9.17 18.75
C TYR A 182 1.34 -8.59 17.49
N ASP A 183 0.39 -7.66 17.64
CA ASP A 183 -0.26 -6.99 16.51
C ASP A 183 0.74 -6.34 15.55
N PHE A 184 1.67 -5.55 16.08
CA PHE A 184 2.65 -4.89 15.24
C PHE A 184 3.71 -5.84 14.69
N LEU A 185 4.15 -6.83 15.47
CA LEU A 185 5.13 -7.82 15.01
C LEU A 185 4.64 -8.62 13.80
N TYR A 186 3.35 -8.96 13.77
CA TYR A 186 2.76 -9.76 12.69
C TYR A 186 2.14 -8.93 11.56
N LYS A 187 2.01 -7.61 11.74
CA LYS A 187 1.83 -6.68 10.62
C LYS A 187 3.07 -6.57 9.73
N ILE A 188 4.24 -7.03 10.18
CA ILE A 188 5.45 -7.09 9.35
C ILE A 188 5.28 -8.23 8.33
N PRO A 189 5.42 -7.96 7.02
CA PRO A 189 5.26 -8.97 5.97
C PRO A 189 6.07 -10.24 6.24
N LYS A 190 5.54 -11.39 5.81
CA LYS A 190 6.19 -12.69 6.02
C LYS A 190 7.45 -12.84 5.17
N ASP A 191 7.46 -12.22 4.00
CA ASP A 191 8.54 -12.15 3.03
C ASP A 191 9.48 -10.97 3.27
N TYR A 192 9.36 -10.27 4.40
CA TYR A 192 10.29 -9.22 4.79
C TYR A 192 11.73 -9.76 4.79
N ASP A 193 12.61 -9.10 4.04
CA ASP A 193 14.01 -9.48 3.86
C ASP A 193 15.00 -8.38 4.28
N GLY A 194 14.48 -7.24 4.74
CA GLY A 194 15.26 -6.09 5.17
C GLY A 194 16.05 -6.28 6.47
N ILE A 195 16.63 -5.18 6.97
CA ILE A 195 17.44 -5.20 8.20
C ILE A 195 16.61 -5.71 9.39
N LEU A 196 17.28 -6.41 10.32
CA LEU A 196 16.66 -7.10 11.46
C LEU A 196 15.69 -8.24 11.11
N ASN A 197 15.60 -8.69 9.85
CA ASN A 197 14.73 -9.81 9.48
C ASN A 197 14.95 -11.07 10.35
N LYS A 198 16.21 -11.44 10.62
CA LYS A 198 16.53 -12.58 11.49
C LYS A 198 15.97 -12.41 12.91
N GLU A 199 16.10 -11.23 13.48
CA GLU A 199 15.63 -10.92 14.84
C GLU A 199 14.10 -10.86 14.90
N ILE A 200 13.46 -10.29 13.88
CA ILE A 200 12.00 -10.27 13.72
C ILE A 200 11.45 -11.70 13.66
N ASN A 201 12.05 -12.56 12.83
CA ASN A 201 11.61 -13.95 12.69
C ASN A 201 11.85 -14.78 13.96
N LEU A 202 12.96 -14.52 14.66
CA LEU A 202 13.21 -15.12 15.96
C LEU A 202 12.11 -14.74 16.96
N ASN A 203 11.81 -13.44 17.08
CA ASN A 203 10.75 -12.96 17.97
C ASN A 203 9.38 -13.55 17.58
N LYS A 204 9.04 -13.64 16.28
CA LYS A 204 7.80 -14.30 15.81
C LYS A 204 7.75 -15.76 16.28
N SER A 205 8.85 -16.50 16.09
CA SER A 205 8.97 -17.91 16.50
C SER A 205 8.83 -18.09 18.02
N GLU A 206 9.37 -17.16 18.82
CA GLU A 206 9.19 -17.17 20.28
C GLU A 206 7.71 -17.01 20.68
N VAL A 207 6.96 -16.16 19.96
CA VAL A 207 5.52 -16.00 20.17
C VAL A 207 4.78 -17.30 19.88
N GLU A 208 5.07 -17.92 18.75
CA GLU A 208 4.46 -19.18 18.34
C GLU A 208 4.74 -20.26 19.39
N SER A 209 5.99 -20.42 19.81
CA SER A 209 6.36 -21.37 20.86
C SER A 209 5.56 -21.15 22.16
N LYS A 210 5.43 -19.88 22.59
CA LYS A 210 4.62 -19.51 23.77
C LYS A 210 3.15 -19.84 23.59
N LEU A 211 2.58 -19.59 22.41
CA LEU A 211 1.18 -19.95 22.10
C LEU A 211 0.96 -21.46 22.18
N VAL A 212 1.84 -22.26 21.57
CA VAL A 212 1.77 -23.73 21.64
C VAL A 212 1.82 -24.20 23.09
N ASP A 213 2.75 -23.67 23.89
CA ASP A 213 2.90 -24.03 25.30
C ASP A 213 1.62 -23.72 26.11
N LEU A 214 1.04 -22.53 25.94
CA LEU A 214 -0.21 -22.16 26.62
C LEU A 214 -1.37 -23.05 26.21
N ILE A 215 -1.50 -23.38 24.93
CA ILE A 215 -2.52 -24.30 24.42
C ILE A 215 -2.36 -25.71 25.01
N LYS A 216 -1.13 -26.23 25.07
CA LYS A 216 -0.82 -27.53 25.70
C LYS A 216 -1.16 -27.53 27.19
N LYS A 217 -0.89 -26.43 27.88
CA LYS A 217 -1.24 -26.20 29.29
C LYS A 217 -2.72 -25.86 29.51
N LYS A 218 -3.55 -25.86 28.46
CA LYS A 218 -4.97 -25.51 28.48
C LYS A 218 -5.25 -24.09 29.01
N LYS A 219 -4.27 -23.19 28.93
CA LYS A 219 -4.37 -21.78 29.35
C LYS A 219 -4.97 -20.90 28.25
N TYR A 220 -6.21 -21.22 27.86
CA TYR A 220 -6.85 -20.63 26.69
C TYR A 220 -7.15 -19.14 26.82
N GLU A 221 -7.52 -18.68 28.02
CA GLU A 221 -7.74 -17.24 28.26
C GLU A 221 -6.46 -16.43 28.06
N ASP A 222 -5.31 -16.99 28.43
CA ASP A 222 -4.02 -16.34 28.22
C ASP A 222 -3.65 -16.32 26.73
N VAL A 223 -3.99 -17.37 25.98
CA VAL A 223 -3.91 -17.36 24.51
C VAL A 223 -4.79 -16.26 23.93
N LEU A 224 -6.05 -16.15 24.35
CA LEU A 224 -6.97 -15.12 23.84
C LEU A 224 -6.52 -13.70 24.19
N LYS A 225 -5.90 -13.47 25.35
CA LYS A 225 -5.26 -12.19 25.69
C LYS A 225 -4.10 -11.84 24.76
N ILE A 226 -3.26 -12.83 24.45
CA ILE A 226 -2.15 -12.69 23.49
C ILE A 226 -2.68 -12.37 22.09
N LEU A 227 -3.71 -13.10 21.67
CA LEU A 227 -4.40 -12.88 20.39
C LEU A 227 -5.30 -11.65 20.40
N GLY A 228 -5.31 -10.84 21.47
CA GLY A 228 -6.02 -9.58 21.59
C GLY A 228 -7.51 -9.58 21.23
N LYS A 229 -8.05 -8.37 21.08
CA LYS A 229 -9.31 -8.13 20.35
C LYS A 229 -9.03 -8.05 18.85
N TYR A 230 -8.45 -9.10 18.26
CA TYR A 230 -8.51 -9.24 16.81
C TYR A 230 -9.97 -9.47 16.43
N THR A 231 -10.69 -8.37 16.25
CA THR A 231 -12.05 -8.35 15.76
C THR A 231 -11.97 -8.27 14.25
N GLN A 232 -12.23 -9.42 13.62
CA GLN A 232 -12.65 -9.54 12.23
C GLN A 232 -11.59 -9.27 11.13
N ARG A 233 -11.47 -10.24 10.23
CA ARG A 233 -11.17 -10.06 8.79
C ARG A 233 -9.78 -9.67 8.30
N ASP A 234 -8.77 -9.46 9.13
CA ASP A 234 -7.41 -9.43 8.58
C ASP A 234 -6.95 -10.86 8.31
N ALA A 235 -7.26 -11.35 7.10
CA ALA A 235 -6.78 -12.61 6.52
C ALA A 235 -5.24 -12.69 6.41
N ALA A 236 -4.53 -11.66 6.87
CA ALA A 236 -3.08 -11.51 6.77
C ALA A 236 -2.31 -12.57 7.56
N ASP A 237 -2.89 -13.14 8.63
CA ASP A 237 -2.24 -14.27 9.31
C ASP A 237 -3.19 -15.40 9.71
N ILE A 238 -3.20 -16.37 8.82
CA ILE A 238 -3.92 -17.64 8.93
C ILE A 238 -3.50 -18.48 10.15
N THR A 239 -2.29 -18.24 10.66
CA THR A 239 -1.73 -18.87 11.87
C THR A 239 -2.55 -18.51 13.09
N PHE A 240 -2.80 -17.22 13.31
CA PHE A 240 -3.59 -16.78 14.47
C PHE A 240 -5.06 -17.18 14.38
N TYR A 241 -5.61 -17.14 13.16
CA TYR A 241 -6.95 -17.62 12.92
C TYR A 241 -7.08 -19.12 13.26
N ALA A 242 -6.10 -19.91 12.85
CA ALA A 242 -6.04 -21.32 13.16
C ALA A 242 -5.88 -21.61 14.65
N VAL A 243 -4.99 -20.90 15.35
CA VAL A 243 -4.82 -21.01 16.81
C VAL A 243 -6.12 -20.70 17.54
N ARG A 244 -6.78 -19.59 17.17
CA ARG A 244 -8.05 -19.20 17.79
C ARG A 244 -9.14 -20.23 17.55
N THR A 245 -9.16 -20.84 16.37
CA THR A 245 -10.08 -21.93 16.03
C THR A 245 -9.86 -23.13 16.95
N ILE A 246 -8.60 -23.58 17.11
CA ILE A 246 -8.27 -24.68 18.03
C ILE A 246 -8.73 -24.38 19.45
N VAL A 247 -8.46 -23.17 19.94
CA VAL A 247 -8.88 -22.74 21.29
C VAL A 247 -10.40 -22.84 21.44
N LYS A 248 -11.16 -22.34 20.46
CA LYS A 248 -12.63 -22.42 20.48
C LYS A 248 -13.17 -23.85 20.39
N ILE A 249 -12.57 -24.71 19.55
CA ILE A 249 -12.93 -26.14 19.47
C ILE A 249 -12.74 -26.79 20.84
N ARG A 250 -11.59 -26.53 21.50
CA ARG A 250 -11.27 -27.12 22.80
C ARG A 250 -12.11 -26.59 23.96
N GLN A 251 -12.68 -25.40 23.82
CA GLN A 251 -13.67 -24.83 24.75
C GLN A 251 -15.11 -25.27 24.43
N ASP A 252 -15.33 -26.16 23.45
CA ASP A 252 -16.64 -26.67 23.02
C ASP A 252 -17.62 -25.59 22.55
N VAL A 253 -17.10 -24.60 21.81
CA VAL A 253 -17.93 -23.55 21.22
C VAL A 253 -18.42 -24.02 19.85
N ALA A 254 -19.74 -24.18 19.68
CA ALA A 254 -20.42 -24.67 18.47
C ALA A 254 -20.06 -23.89 17.17
N TYR A 255 -19.47 -22.70 17.28
CA TYR A 255 -19.01 -21.86 16.18
C TYR A 255 -17.66 -22.27 15.56
N SER A 256 -17.06 -23.37 15.99
CA SER A 256 -15.63 -23.65 15.77
C SER A 256 -15.29 -24.44 14.50
N TYR A 257 -16.17 -25.31 14.00
CA TYR A 257 -15.89 -26.07 12.76
C TYR A 257 -16.07 -25.23 11.48
N ARG A 258 -16.93 -24.20 11.47
CA ARG A 258 -17.02 -23.26 10.34
C ARG A 258 -15.70 -22.50 10.14
N ALA A 259 -15.08 -22.10 11.23
CA ALA A 259 -13.77 -21.46 11.19
C ALA A 259 -12.67 -22.43 10.72
N LEU A 260 -12.76 -23.70 11.11
CA LEU A 260 -11.87 -24.74 10.63
C LEU A 260 -11.92 -24.92 9.09
N ALA A 261 -13.09 -24.65 8.47
CA ALA A 261 -13.26 -24.68 7.01
C ALA A 261 -12.52 -23.56 6.27
N GLU A 262 -12.34 -22.41 6.92
CA GLU A 262 -11.65 -21.26 6.32
C GLU A 262 -10.12 -21.41 6.33
N ILE A 263 -9.59 -22.35 7.13
CA ILE A 263 -8.17 -22.70 7.09
C ILE A 263 -7.92 -23.53 5.82
N PRO A 264 -6.96 -23.19 4.95
CA PRO A 264 -6.60 -23.93 3.75
C PRO A 264 -6.06 -25.32 4.05
N ASP A 265 -6.21 -26.24 3.11
CA ASP A 265 -5.68 -27.61 3.24
C ASP A 265 -4.14 -27.65 3.12
N ASN A 266 -3.55 -26.67 2.45
CA ASN A 266 -2.10 -26.49 2.37
C ASN A 266 -1.51 -25.70 3.56
N TYR A 267 -2.30 -25.40 4.59
CA TYR A 267 -1.79 -24.80 5.81
C TYR A 267 -0.69 -25.69 6.41
N LYS A 268 0.47 -25.11 6.74
CA LYS A 268 1.63 -25.80 7.35
C LYS A 268 2.21 -25.02 8.54
N GLY A 269 1.40 -24.13 9.13
CA GLY A 269 1.83 -23.26 10.22
C GLY A 269 1.75 -23.94 11.59
N ILE A 270 1.70 -23.11 12.63
CA ILE A 270 1.57 -23.55 14.03
C ILE A 270 0.40 -24.55 14.19
N MET A 271 0.58 -25.58 15.01
CA MET A 271 -0.47 -26.58 15.31
C MET A 271 -1.02 -27.32 14.08
N TYR A 272 -0.23 -27.43 13.00
CA TYR A 272 -0.61 -28.09 11.76
C TYR A 272 -1.26 -29.47 11.97
N GLU A 273 -0.59 -30.34 12.72
CA GLU A 273 -1.06 -31.72 12.95
C GLU A 273 -2.42 -31.73 13.67
N GLU A 274 -2.60 -30.89 14.68
CA GLU A 274 -3.88 -30.77 15.39
C GLU A 274 -4.99 -30.24 14.48
N ILE A 275 -4.70 -29.27 13.62
CA ILE A 275 -5.68 -28.70 12.67
C ILE A 275 -6.13 -29.77 11.69
N ILE A 276 -5.19 -30.52 11.11
CA ILE A 276 -5.51 -31.63 10.20
C ILE A 276 -6.32 -32.70 10.94
N SER A 277 -5.95 -33.04 12.17
CA SER A 277 -6.70 -33.98 13.00
C SER A 277 -8.15 -33.52 13.21
N TYR A 278 -8.37 -32.25 13.53
CA TYR A 278 -9.73 -31.70 13.65
C TYR A 278 -10.46 -31.65 12.31
N LYS A 279 -9.80 -31.28 11.21
CA LYS A 279 -10.41 -31.27 9.89
C LYS A 279 -10.91 -32.64 9.49
N GLU A 280 -10.13 -33.68 9.79
CA GLU A 280 -10.54 -35.05 9.54
C GLU A 280 -11.69 -35.47 10.43
N LYS A 281 -11.60 -35.17 11.74
CA LYS A 281 -12.66 -35.46 12.71
C LYS A 281 -14.01 -34.86 12.30
N TYR A 282 -14.02 -33.63 11.77
CA TYR A 282 -15.23 -32.89 11.39
C TYR A 282 -15.49 -32.87 9.88
N ARG A 283 -14.86 -33.76 9.11
CA ARG A 283 -14.93 -33.76 7.63
C ARG A 283 -16.37 -33.74 7.10
N GLY A 284 -17.29 -34.47 7.73
CA GLY A 284 -18.70 -34.50 7.35
C GLY A 284 -19.38 -33.13 7.48
N ASP A 285 -19.21 -32.48 8.63
CA ASP A 285 -19.78 -31.16 8.91
C ASP A 285 -19.18 -30.07 8.00
N LEU A 286 -17.88 -30.16 7.73
CA LEU A 286 -17.18 -29.26 6.81
C LEU A 286 -17.73 -29.38 5.37
N LYS A 287 -18.04 -30.59 4.92
CA LYS A 287 -18.64 -30.84 3.61
C LYS A 287 -20.06 -30.26 3.51
N ALA A 288 -20.85 -30.39 4.57
CA ALA A 288 -22.18 -29.78 4.63
C ALA A 288 -22.11 -28.25 4.59
N TYR A 289 -21.21 -27.65 5.37
CA TYR A 289 -21.02 -26.20 5.43
C TYR A 289 -20.52 -25.60 4.10
N SER A 290 -19.56 -26.25 3.43
CA SER A 290 -19.09 -25.80 2.11
C SER A 290 -20.21 -25.85 1.06
N ALA A 291 -21.06 -26.88 1.06
CA ALA A 291 -22.23 -26.93 0.19
C ALA A 291 -23.24 -25.80 0.48
N GLU A 292 -23.44 -25.45 1.76
CA GLU A 292 -24.27 -24.31 2.18
C GLU A 292 -23.70 -22.98 1.68
N LEU A 293 -22.40 -22.75 1.81
CA LEU A 293 -21.73 -21.53 1.32
C LEU A 293 -21.88 -21.36 -0.19
N SER A 294 -21.60 -22.42 -0.97
CA SER A 294 -21.76 -22.39 -2.42
C SER A 294 -23.21 -22.17 -2.86
N TYR A 295 -24.20 -22.61 -2.06
CA TYR A 295 -25.60 -22.31 -2.33
C TYR A 295 -25.92 -20.83 -2.08
N ARG A 296 -25.47 -20.26 -0.95
CA ARG A 296 -25.66 -18.84 -0.63
C ARG A 296 -24.99 -17.91 -1.64
N GLU A 297 -23.79 -18.25 -2.09
CA GLU A 297 -23.06 -17.49 -3.11
C GLU A 297 -23.79 -17.51 -4.45
N ARG A 298 -24.34 -18.67 -4.85
CA ARG A 298 -25.20 -18.76 -6.04
C ARG A 298 -26.43 -17.87 -5.93
N LEU A 299 -27.11 -17.85 -4.78
CA LEU A 299 -28.25 -16.95 -4.57
C LEU A 299 -27.85 -15.47 -4.64
N ARG A 300 -26.70 -15.10 -4.07
CA ARG A 300 -26.21 -13.72 -4.10
C ARG A 300 -25.81 -13.26 -5.52
N ASN A 301 -25.24 -14.17 -6.30
CA ASN A 301 -24.78 -13.89 -7.66
C ASN A 301 -25.87 -14.17 -8.72
N GLN A 302 -27.12 -14.45 -8.31
CA GLN A 302 -28.21 -14.47 -9.26
C GLN A 302 -28.40 -13.06 -9.84
N PRO A 303 -28.55 -12.94 -11.16
CA PRO A 303 -28.86 -11.65 -11.76
C PRO A 303 -30.15 -11.12 -11.13
N ALA A 304 -30.16 -9.84 -10.78
CA ALA A 304 -31.38 -9.19 -10.32
C ALA A 304 -32.47 -9.41 -11.39
N LYS A 305 -33.63 -9.92 -10.97
CA LYS A 305 -34.76 -10.06 -11.88
C LYS A 305 -35.08 -8.66 -12.43
N PRO A 306 -35.32 -8.50 -13.73
CA PRO A 306 -35.69 -7.21 -14.28
C PRO A 306 -37.01 -6.74 -13.66
N SER A 307 -37.21 -5.43 -13.49
CA SER A 307 -38.55 -4.90 -13.21
C SER A 307 -39.47 -5.16 -14.41
N PRO A 308 -40.80 -5.27 -14.22
CA PRO A 308 -41.74 -5.32 -15.33
C PRO A 308 -41.49 -4.18 -16.31
N GLN A 309 -41.66 -4.44 -17.61
CA GLN A 309 -41.53 -3.44 -18.67
C GLN A 309 -42.72 -3.53 -19.62
N ILE A 310 -43.03 -2.40 -20.27
CA ILE A 310 -44.02 -2.35 -21.35
C ILE A 310 -43.60 -3.32 -22.45
N GLY A 311 -44.56 -4.09 -22.97
CA GLY A 311 -44.36 -5.14 -23.97
C GLY A 311 -44.07 -6.53 -23.41
N MET A 312 -43.85 -6.69 -22.11
CA MET A 312 -43.66 -8.02 -21.52
C MET A 312 -44.92 -8.88 -21.58
N SER A 313 -44.77 -10.20 -21.66
CA SER A 313 -45.87 -11.15 -21.49
C SER A 313 -46.21 -11.37 -20.00
N PRO A 314 -47.41 -11.91 -19.68
CA PRO A 314 -47.77 -12.39 -18.34
C PRO A 314 -46.70 -13.24 -17.65
N GLU A 315 -46.06 -14.16 -18.38
CA GLU A 315 -45.02 -15.06 -17.86
C GLU A 315 -43.73 -14.30 -17.53
N GLU A 316 -43.35 -13.34 -18.38
CA GLU A 316 -42.19 -12.47 -18.17
C GLU A 316 -42.39 -11.56 -16.94
N VAL A 317 -43.59 -10.99 -16.80
CA VAL A 317 -43.97 -10.19 -15.62
C VAL A 317 -43.97 -11.04 -14.34
N ASN A 318 -44.48 -12.28 -14.37
CA ASN A 318 -44.39 -13.19 -13.22
C ASN A 318 -42.94 -13.55 -12.85
N SER A 319 -42.05 -13.57 -13.84
CA SER A 319 -40.63 -13.89 -13.68
C SER A 319 -39.76 -12.67 -13.31
N SER A 320 -40.36 -11.48 -13.28
CA SER A 320 -39.73 -10.20 -12.96
C SER A 320 -39.46 -10.03 -11.45
N SER A 321 -38.89 -8.87 -11.08
CA SER A 321 -38.70 -8.47 -9.68
C SER A 321 -40.00 -8.27 -8.91
N TRP A 322 -41.13 -8.05 -9.61
CA TRP A 322 -42.44 -7.89 -8.96
C TRP A 322 -43.10 -9.24 -8.63
N GLY A 323 -42.68 -10.33 -9.27
CA GLY A 323 -43.18 -11.68 -8.97
C GLY A 323 -44.66 -11.88 -9.32
N SER A 324 -45.38 -12.64 -8.52
CA SER A 324 -46.81 -12.90 -8.71
C SER A 324 -47.68 -11.79 -8.12
N PRO A 325 -48.74 -11.35 -8.81
CA PRO A 325 -49.64 -10.34 -8.27
C PRO A 325 -50.53 -10.90 -7.16
N GLU A 326 -51.03 -10.01 -6.32
CA GLU A 326 -52.04 -10.27 -5.30
C GLU A 326 -53.41 -10.56 -5.92
N ASP A 327 -53.78 -9.85 -7.00
CA ASP A 327 -55.05 -10.03 -7.69
C ASP A 327 -54.92 -9.80 -9.21
N LYS A 328 -55.83 -10.42 -10.00
CA LYS A 328 -55.90 -10.32 -11.46
C LYS A 328 -57.34 -10.09 -11.92
N ASN A 329 -57.62 -8.88 -12.40
CA ASN A 329 -58.91 -8.52 -12.99
C ASN A 329 -58.85 -8.66 -14.51
N ARG A 330 -59.75 -9.45 -15.10
CA ARG A 330 -59.80 -9.71 -16.54
C ARG A 330 -61.14 -9.31 -17.15
N THR A 331 -61.09 -8.52 -18.22
CA THR A 331 -62.25 -8.14 -19.02
C THR A 331 -62.06 -8.63 -20.45
N THR A 332 -63.07 -9.31 -21.00
CA THR A 332 -63.08 -9.76 -22.40
C THR A 332 -64.22 -9.08 -23.12
N THR A 333 -63.91 -8.45 -24.25
CA THR A 333 -64.90 -7.79 -25.11
C THR A 333 -64.80 -8.32 -26.52
N LYS A 334 -65.73 -7.93 -27.39
CA LYS A 334 -65.64 -8.24 -28.83
C LYS A 334 -64.43 -7.60 -29.53
N TYR A 335 -63.72 -6.69 -28.88
CA TYR A 335 -62.58 -5.96 -29.43
C TYR A 335 -61.22 -6.43 -28.89
N GLY A 336 -61.18 -7.34 -27.92
CA GLY A 336 -59.95 -7.83 -27.29
C GLY A 336 -60.11 -8.19 -25.82
N VAL A 337 -59.00 -8.61 -25.20
CA VAL A 337 -58.89 -8.96 -23.78
C VAL A 337 -58.01 -7.92 -23.08
N SER A 338 -58.51 -7.33 -22.00
CA SER A 338 -57.74 -6.43 -21.14
C SER A 338 -57.63 -7.01 -19.73
N GLU A 339 -56.43 -6.99 -19.15
CA GLU A 339 -56.18 -7.48 -17.79
C GLU A 339 -55.49 -6.41 -16.94
N GLN A 340 -55.75 -6.42 -15.63
CA GLN A 340 -55.05 -5.60 -14.64
C GLN A 340 -54.57 -6.52 -13.52
N TRP A 341 -53.27 -6.47 -13.23
CA TRP A 341 -52.63 -7.22 -12.16
C TRP A 341 -52.23 -6.25 -11.03
N VAL A 342 -52.58 -6.60 -9.79
CA VAL A 342 -52.41 -5.76 -8.59
C VAL A 342 -51.30 -6.34 -7.72
N TYR A 343 -50.34 -5.53 -7.26
CA TYR A 343 -49.14 -5.98 -6.53
C TYR A 343 -48.99 -5.38 -5.12
N GLY A 344 -49.99 -4.67 -4.61
CA GLY A 344 -49.90 -3.91 -3.37
C GLY A 344 -49.11 -2.60 -3.52
N ASP A 345 -49.15 -1.73 -2.50
CA ASP A 345 -48.44 -0.43 -2.45
C ASP A 345 -48.72 0.52 -3.63
N GLY A 346 -49.89 0.41 -4.26
CA GLY A 346 -50.25 1.26 -5.41
C GLY A 346 -49.64 0.84 -6.75
N ARG A 347 -49.04 -0.36 -6.83
CA ARG A 347 -48.43 -0.89 -8.05
C ARG A 347 -49.39 -1.75 -8.87
N TYR A 348 -49.45 -1.46 -10.18
CA TYR A 348 -50.34 -2.14 -11.12
C TYR A 348 -49.66 -2.40 -12.46
N VAL A 349 -50.02 -3.51 -13.10
CA VAL A 349 -49.63 -3.82 -14.47
C VAL A 349 -50.89 -4.06 -15.30
N TYR A 350 -51.01 -3.38 -16.43
CA TYR A 350 -52.13 -3.50 -17.34
C TYR A 350 -51.69 -4.18 -18.62
N PHE A 351 -52.48 -5.15 -19.08
CA PHE A 351 -52.25 -5.91 -20.30
C PHE A 351 -53.38 -5.67 -21.28
N ASN A 352 -53.06 -5.59 -22.57
CA ASN A 352 -54.03 -5.75 -23.66
C ASN A 352 -53.55 -6.88 -24.56
N ASP A 353 -54.43 -7.84 -24.82
CA ASP A 353 -54.21 -9.04 -25.64
C ASP A 353 -52.92 -9.81 -25.29
N GLY A 354 -52.56 -9.83 -24.00
CA GLY A 354 -51.43 -10.60 -23.47
C GLY A 354 -50.09 -9.87 -23.46
N GLU A 355 -50.05 -8.55 -23.70
CA GLU A 355 -48.84 -7.73 -23.61
C GLU A 355 -49.03 -6.56 -22.63
N VAL A 356 -48.02 -6.26 -21.81
CA VAL A 356 -48.06 -5.11 -20.90
C VAL A 356 -48.16 -3.82 -21.71
N THR A 357 -49.23 -3.07 -21.51
CA THR A 357 -49.40 -1.74 -22.12
C THR A 357 -49.14 -0.62 -21.14
N THR A 358 -49.25 -0.86 -19.83
CA THR A 358 -49.08 0.18 -18.81
C THR A 358 -48.56 -0.42 -17.51
N ILE A 359 -47.63 0.28 -16.88
CA ILE A 359 -47.14 -0.01 -15.54
C ILE A 359 -47.38 1.26 -14.72
N GLN A 360 -47.93 1.08 -13.51
CA GLN A 360 -48.21 2.14 -12.57
C GLN A 360 -47.51 1.80 -11.26
N GLU A 361 -46.78 2.75 -10.68
CA GLU A 361 -46.04 2.63 -9.43
C GLU A 361 -45.99 3.96 -8.67
#